data_AF-A0A965W867-F1
#
_entry.id   AF-A0A965W867-F1
#
_cell.length_a   1.000
_cell.length_b   1.000
_cell.length_c   1.000
_cell.angle_alpha   90.00
_cell.angle_beta   90.00
_cell.angle_gamma   90.00
#
_symmetry.space_group_name_H-M   'P 1'
#
loop_
_entity.id
_entity.type
_entity.pdbx_description
1 polymer ?
#
loop_
_entity_poly.entity_id
_entity_poly.type
_entity_poly.pdbx_seq_one_letter_code
_entity_poly.pdbx_strand_id
1 'polypeptide(L)'
;MIKKLRTERDNQQWMLDLALNMRGRVQNFERDDAEVPAGKRARNYRMYPKIWRETGERHERLAKLAQARGTHSTATYHFDHAIEAYRMAQHPIYFDDHPVKKALVCQDVRNG
;
A
#
# COMPACT_ATOMS: atom_id res chain seq x y z
N MET A 1 9.11 -6.46 35.50
CA MET A 1 8.04 -5.69 34.83
C MET A 1 8.70 -4.82 33.77
N ILE A 2 8.63 -5.18 32.48
CA ILE A 2 9.23 -4.38 31.41
C ILE A 2 8.43 -3.07 31.35
N LYS A 3 9.02 -1.96 31.80
CA LYS A 3 8.43 -0.63 31.68
C LYS A 3 8.17 -0.41 30.18
N LYS A 4 6.89 -0.28 29.79
CA LYS A 4 6.54 0.13 28.42
C LYS A 4 7.10 1.53 28.21
N LEU A 5 8.30 1.62 27.66
CA LEU A 5 8.87 2.83 27.07
C LEU A 5 8.16 3.13 25.74
N ARG A 6 6.82 3.06 25.72
CA ARG A 6 6.04 3.69 24.66
C ARG A 6 6.20 5.18 24.88
N THR A 7 7.28 5.72 24.31
CA THR A 7 7.63 7.13 24.35
C THR A 7 6.47 7.96 23.81
N GLU A 8 6.39 9.23 24.22
CA GLU A 8 5.43 10.26 23.76
C GLU A 8 5.23 10.30 22.23
N ARG A 9 6.20 9.79 21.45
CA ARG A 9 6.12 9.54 20.01
C ARG A 9 4.85 8.78 19.58
N ASP A 10 4.39 7.78 20.33
CA ASP A 10 3.17 7.03 19.99
C ASP A 10 1.91 7.90 20.13
N ASN A 11 1.94 8.94 20.97
CA ASN A 11 0.86 9.92 21.12
C ASN A 11 0.87 10.99 20.02
N GLN A 12 1.90 11.03 19.17
CA GLN A 12 2.05 12.00 18.07
C GLN A 12 1.62 11.41 16.71
N GLN A 13 1.11 10.18 16.68
CA GLN A 13 0.64 9.52 15.46
C GLN A 13 -0.45 10.32 14.71
N TRP A 14 -1.25 11.11 15.44
CA TRP A 14 -2.27 11.97 14.84
C TRP A 14 -1.70 13.00 13.87
N MET A 15 -0.46 13.47 14.07
CA MET A 15 0.17 14.44 13.16
C MET A 15 0.50 13.78 11.83
N LEU A 16 0.97 12.53 11.87
CA LEU A 16 1.26 11.73 10.68
C LEU A 16 -0.03 11.38 9.94
N ASP A 17 -1.09 11.02 10.67
CA ASP A 17 -2.40 10.79 10.08
C ASP A 17 -2.97 12.05 9.44
N LEU A 18 -2.81 13.22 10.07
CA LEU A 18 -3.23 14.51 9.53
C LEU A 18 -2.43 14.87 8.26
N ALA A 19 -1.10 14.74 8.29
CA ALA A 19 -0.25 15.02 7.14
C ALA A 19 -0.60 14.11 5.95
N LEU A 20 -0.81 12.81 6.19
CA LEU A 20 -1.28 11.87 5.17
C LEU A 20 -2.66 12.25 4.64
N ASN A 21 -3.57 12.64 5.53
CA ASN A 21 -4.93 12.99 5.17
C ASN A 21 -5.01 14.26 4.30
N MET A 22 -4.11 15.23 4.53
CA MET A 22 -4.02 16.49 3.80
C MET A 22 -3.21 16.38 2.51
N ARG A 23 -2.06 15.72 2.53
CA ARG A 23 -1.09 15.69 1.41
C ARG A 23 -1.08 14.37 0.65
N GLY A 24 -1.64 13.29 1.21
CA GLY A 24 -1.59 11.97 0.60
C GLY A 24 -0.19 11.33 0.62
N ARG A 25 0.72 11.77 1.50
CA ARG A 25 2.06 11.20 1.66
C ARG A 25 2.26 10.60 3.02
N VAL A 26 3.04 9.53 3.11
CA VAL A 26 3.46 8.97 4.39
C VAL A 26 4.79 9.60 4.82
N GLN A 27 5.73 9.83 3.91
CA GLN A 27 7.02 10.43 4.22
C GLN A 27 7.44 11.43 3.14
N ASN A 28 8.60 12.06 3.32
CA ASN A 28 9.16 13.02 2.35
C ASN A 28 8.17 14.17 2.05
N PHE A 29 7.71 14.84 3.13
CA PHE A 29 6.68 15.88 3.07
C PHE A 29 7.11 17.17 2.37
N GLU A 30 8.40 17.30 2.03
CA GLU A 30 8.94 18.41 1.24
C GLU A 30 8.43 18.41 -0.21
N ARG A 31 7.91 17.27 -0.67
CA ARG A 31 7.31 17.13 -1.99
C ARG A 31 5.79 17.33 -1.94
N ASP A 32 5.25 18.00 -2.95
CA ASP A 32 3.82 18.32 -3.04
C ASP A 32 2.99 17.29 -3.82
N ASP A 33 3.60 16.26 -4.41
CA ASP A 33 2.88 15.14 -5.03
C ASP A 33 2.34 14.15 -4.00
N ALA A 34 1.23 13.48 -4.32
CA ALA A 34 0.62 12.46 -3.48
C ALA A 34 1.25 11.08 -3.73
N GLU A 35 1.52 10.33 -2.66
CA GLU A 35 1.98 8.93 -2.71
C GLU A 35 0.83 7.94 -2.54
N VAL A 36 -0.42 8.39 -2.49
CA VAL A 36 -1.60 7.52 -2.55
C VAL A 36 -2.04 7.36 -4.00
N PRO A 37 -2.74 6.27 -4.36
CA PRO A 37 -3.23 6.09 -5.72
C PRO A 37 -4.09 7.27 -6.18
N ALA A 38 -4.02 7.60 -7.47
CA ALA A 38 -4.77 8.72 -8.03
C ALA A 38 -6.28 8.60 -7.73
N GLY A 39 -6.88 9.71 -7.25
CA GLY A 39 -8.30 9.76 -6.88
C GLY A 39 -8.65 9.04 -5.57
N LYS A 40 -7.68 8.52 -4.81
CA LYS A 40 -7.88 7.92 -3.48
C LYS A 40 -7.37 8.85 -2.37
N ARG A 41 -7.88 8.64 -1.16
CA ARG A 41 -7.43 9.34 0.06
C ARG A 41 -7.30 8.37 1.22
N ALA A 42 -6.10 8.29 1.80
CA ALA A 42 -5.89 7.60 3.06
C ALA A 42 -6.16 8.56 4.22
N ARG A 43 -7.08 8.21 5.13
CA ARG A 43 -7.43 9.10 6.25
C ARG A 43 -6.49 8.98 7.44
N ASN A 44 -5.80 7.85 7.52
CA ASN A 44 -4.80 7.53 8.54
C ASN A 44 -3.82 6.51 7.96
N TYR A 45 -2.69 6.33 8.64
CA TYR A 45 -1.61 5.46 8.20
C TYR A 45 -2.01 3.99 8.02
N ARG A 46 -2.92 3.50 8.86
CA ARG A 46 -3.41 2.11 8.78
C ARG A 46 -4.19 1.83 7.49
N MET A 47 -4.74 2.87 6.85
CA MET A 47 -5.43 2.74 5.57
C MET A 47 -4.49 2.65 4.39
N TYR A 48 -3.24 3.11 4.50
CA TYR A 48 -2.33 3.20 3.37
C TYR A 48 -2.05 1.84 2.72
N PRO A 49 -1.68 0.77 3.47
CA PRO A 49 -1.54 -0.57 2.89
C PRO A 49 -2.81 -1.07 2.21
N LYS A 50 -3.98 -0.80 2.81
CA LYS A 50 -5.27 -1.27 2.30
C LYS A 50 -5.59 -0.64 0.94
N ILE A 51 -5.43 0.67 0.80
CA ILE A 51 -5.78 1.40 -0.44
C ILE A 51 -4.86 1.00 -1.60
N TRP A 52 -3.57 0.81 -1.31
CA TRP A 52 -2.61 0.34 -2.29
C TRP A 52 -2.85 -1.12 -2.69
N ARG A 53 -3.17 -2.00 -1.73
CA ARG A 53 -3.60 -3.39 -2.02
C ARG A 53 -4.82 -3.43 -2.94
N GLU A 54 -5.86 -2.66 -2.63
CA GLU A 54 -7.08 -2.61 -3.47
C GLU A 54 -6.80 -2.13 -4.89
N THR A 55 -5.81 -1.23 -5.06
CA THR A 55 -5.34 -0.78 -6.37
C THR A 55 -4.61 -1.91 -7.09
N GLY A 56 -3.74 -2.65 -6.40
CA GLY A 56 -3.08 -3.85 -6.93
C GLY A 56 -4.08 -4.90 -7.40
N GLU A 57 -5.04 -5.27 -6.55
CA GLU A 57 -6.10 -6.25 -6.86
C GLU A 57 -6.97 -5.83 -8.06
N ARG A 58 -7.18 -4.53 -8.24
CA ARG A 58 -7.88 -4.01 -9.43
C ARG A 58 -7.05 -4.21 -10.69
N HIS A 59 -5.78 -3.81 -10.67
CA HIS A 59 -4.89 -3.93 -11.81
C HIS A 59 -4.63 -5.39 -12.19
N GLU A 60 -4.42 -6.26 -11.20
CA GLU A 60 -4.24 -7.69 -11.41
C GLU A 60 -5.46 -8.34 -12.08
N ARG A 61 -6.68 -7.99 -11.66
CA ARG A 61 -7.91 -8.48 -12.33
C ARG A 61 -8.00 -8.02 -13.79
N LEU A 62 -7.64 -6.77 -14.07
CA LEU A 62 -7.59 -6.25 -15.44
C LEU A 62 -6.51 -6.94 -16.28
N ALA A 63 -5.35 -7.22 -15.69
CA ALA A 63 -4.25 -7.92 -16.33
C ALA A 63 -4.65 -9.36 -16.70
N LYS A 64 -5.26 -10.10 -15.75
CA LYS A 64 -5.79 -11.46 -15.97
C LYS A 64 -6.85 -11.49 -17.08
N LEU A 65 -7.75 -10.50 -17.10
CA LEU A 65 -8.76 -10.36 -18.18
C LEU A 65 -8.10 -10.10 -19.55
N ALA A 66 -7.12 -9.20 -19.61
CA ALA A 66 -6.39 -8.87 -20.83
C ALA A 66 -5.59 -10.07 -21.36
N GLN A 67 -4.93 -10.81 -20.46
CA GLN A 67 -4.20 -12.02 -20.80
C GLN A 67 -5.12 -13.10 -21.37
N ALA A 68 -6.28 -13.32 -20.76
CA ALA A 68 -7.28 -14.28 -21.25
C ALA A 68 -7.83 -13.92 -22.64
N ARG A 69 -7.78 -12.64 -23.03
CA ARG A 69 -8.18 -12.15 -24.36
C ARG A 69 -7.03 -12.11 -25.37
N GLY A 70 -5.82 -12.53 -25.00
CA GLY A 70 -4.63 -12.49 -25.85
C GLY A 70 -4.01 -11.11 -26.04
N THR A 71 -4.48 -10.08 -25.31
CA THR A 71 -3.91 -8.72 -25.38
C THR A 71 -2.71 -8.59 -24.44
N HIS A 72 -1.58 -9.18 -24.82
CA HIS A 72 -0.42 -9.35 -23.93
C HIS A 72 0.23 -8.02 -23.49
N SER A 73 0.33 -7.01 -24.36
CA SER A 73 0.88 -5.70 -24.00
C SER A 73 0.07 -5.00 -22.91
N THR A 74 -1.27 -5.05 -23.03
CA THR A 74 -2.19 -4.52 -22.01
C THR A 74 -2.11 -5.31 -20.71
N ALA A 75 -1.92 -6.64 -20.80
CA ALA A 75 -1.72 -7.46 -19.61
C ALA A 75 -0.43 -7.07 -18.86
N THR A 76 0.69 -6.94 -19.57
CA THR A 76 1.97 -6.50 -18.99
C THR A 76 1.85 -5.15 -18.31
N TYR A 77 1.26 -4.15 -18.99
CA TYR A 77 1.03 -2.83 -18.41
C TYR A 77 0.29 -2.92 -17.05
N HIS A 78 -0.78 -3.72 -16.98
CA HIS A 78 -1.53 -3.86 -15.74
C HIS A 78 -0.82 -4.71 -14.68
N PHE A 79 -0.04 -5.73 -15.06
CA PHE A 79 0.78 -6.47 -14.10
C PHE A 79 1.86 -5.58 -13.48
N ASP A 80 2.54 -4.74 -14.27
CA ASP A 80 3.54 -3.81 -13.74
C ASP A 80 2.92 -2.86 -12.70
N HIS A 81 1.74 -2.34 -12.98
CA HIS A 81 1.00 -1.48 -12.05
C HIS A 81 0.54 -2.24 -10.79
N ALA A 82 0.20 -3.53 -10.92
CA ALA A 82 -0.15 -4.35 -9.76
C ALA A 82 1.06 -4.57 -8.84
N ILE A 83 2.22 -4.88 -9.42
CA ILE A 83 3.48 -5.10 -8.69
C ILE A 83 3.87 -3.84 -7.91
N GLU A 84 3.90 -2.67 -8.57
CA GLU A 84 4.22 -1.42 -7.89
C GLU A 84 3.19 -1.08 -6.80
N ALA A 85 1.91 -1.34 -7.03
CA ALA A 85 0.88 -1.11 -6.02
C ALA A 85 1.08 -2.01 -4.78
N TYR A 86 1.42 -3.28 -4.95
CA TYR A 86 1.71 -4.17 -3.83
C TYR A 86 3.00 -3.79 -3.10
N ARG A 87 4.02 -3.31 -3.82
CA ARG A 87 5.24 -2.75 -3.21
C ARG A 87 4.91 -1.51 -2.36
N MET A 88 4.12 -0.58 -2.89
CA MET A 88 3.69 0.62 -2.16
C MET A 88 2.83 0.27 -0.94
N ALA A 89 1.99 -0.77 -1.01
CA ALA A 89 1.22 -1.22 0.14
C ALA A 89 2.09 -1.64 1.35
N GLN A 90 3.30 -2.12 1.09
CA GLN A 90 4.26 -2.52 2.12
C GLN A 90 5.11 -1.36 2.65
N HIS A 91 5.20 -0.27 1.88
CA HIS A 91 6.08 0.88 2.15
C HIS A 91 6.00 1.46 3.58
N PRO A 92 4.80 1.64 4.20
CA PRO A 92 4.72 2.19 5.55
C PRO A 92 4.92 1.15 6.66
N ILE A 93 5.09 -0.14 6.32
CA ILE A 93 5.25 -1.22 7.29
C ILE A 93 6.75 -1.43 7.52
N TYR A 94 7.25 -1.04 8.69
CA TYR A 94 8.69 -1.10 8.97
C TYR A 94 9.19 -2.53 9.26
N PHE A 95 8.38 -3.36 9.93
CA PHE A 95 8.77 -4.72 10.30
C PHE A 95 8.48 -5.70 9.16
N ASP A 96 9.50 -6.42 8.67
CA ASP A 96 9.36 -7.39 7.57
C ASP A 96 8.47 -8.58 7.94
N ASP A 97 8.52 -9.03 9.20
CA ASP A 97 7.69 -10.13 9.70
C ASP A 97 6.23 -9.77 10.00
N HIS A 98 5.81 -8.54 9.69
CA HIS A 98 4.46 -8.08 10.00
C HIS A 98 3.40 -8.89 9.23
N PRO A 99 2.31 -9.34 9.89
CA PRO A 99 1.31 -10.21 9.27
C PRO A 99 0.66 -9.58 8.02
N VAL A 100 0.55 -8.26 7.98
CA VAL A 100 0.04 -7.54 6.79
C VAL A 100 1.02 -7.61 5.62
N LYS A 101 2.35 -7.51 5.84
CA LYS A 101 3.34 -7.71 4.76
C LYS A 101 3.26 -9.13 4.22
N LYS A 102 3.22 -10.12 5.11
CA LYS A 102 3.06 -11.54 4.74
C LYS A 102 1.76 -11.77 3.96
N ALA A 103 0.66 -11.14 4.34
CA ALA A 103 -0.59 -11.24 3.59
C ALA A 103 -0.51 -10.61 2.19
N LEU A 104 0.22 -9.50 2.04
CA LEU A 104 0.44 -8.84 0.75
C LEU A 104 1.33 -9.64 -0.21
N VAL A 105 2.24 -10.48 0.32
CA VAL A 105 3.14 -11.33 -0.49
C VAL A 105 2.56 -12.74 -0.70
N CYS A 106 1.91 -13.32 0.31
CA CYS A 106 1.54 -14.74 0.32
C CYS A 106 0.06 -15.02 0.02
N GLN A 107 -0.77 -14.05 -0.37
CA GLN A 107 -2.15 -14.33 -0.78
C GLN A 107 -2.21 -15.20 -2.05
N ASP A 108 -1.18 -15.17 -2.89
CA ASP A 108 -1.07 -16.06 -4.07
C ASP A 108 -0.57 -17.47 -3.74
N VAL A 109 0.02 -17.73 -2.57
CA VAL A 109 0.61 -19.04 -2.24
C VAL A 109 -0.40 -20.01 -1.60
N ARG A 110 -1.58 -19.54 -1.18
CA ARG A 110 -2.60 -20.40 -0.52
C ARG A 110 -3.70 -20.90 -1.44
N ASN A 111 -3.74 -20.45 -2.68
CA ASN A 111 -4.74 -20.85 -3.68
C ASN A 111 -4.11 -21.54 -4.91
N GLY A 112 -2.86 -22.00 -4.79
CA GLY A 112 -2.16 -22.82 -5.79
C GLY A 112 -2.06 -24.26 -5.34
#